data_AF-A0A2G2J061-F1
#
_entry.id   AF-A0A2G2J061-F1
#
_cell.length_a   1.000
_cell.length_b   1.000
_cell.length_c   1.000
_cell.angle_alpha   90.00
_cell.angle_beta   90.00
_cell.angle_gamma   90.00
#
_symmetry.space_group_name_H-M   'P 1'
#
loop_
_entity.id
_entity.type
_entity.pdbx_description
1 polymer ?
#
loop_
_entity_poly.entity_id
_entity_poly.type
_entity_poly.pdbx_seq_one_letter_code
_entity_poly.pdbx_strand_id
1 'polypeptide(L)'
;MSTRRLAKEQPKDFKLSKPALKEIEVWAKKYPKDRRRSALIPAMWIAQKDAGGWLPEPALRALGDLLGMAYIRVYEVATFYTMFNLEPVGEHHIQLCGTTPCWLRGAGELKKVCEKKIGPKGSVSADGKLSWIEVECLGACANAPMVQISNAAGDDYYEDLTEENFGTLLDDLSAGRKVQPGPQNERHTSEPEGGADTLNAKGLYNKVKAKKLPNAVAKKAASKKAASKKASKKSVAKKVTAKKTVAKKPGTKKSAAKKPTAKKTATKKKVKS
;
A
#
# COMPACT_ATOMS: atom_id res chain seq x y z
N MET A 1 16.93 -12.44 3.15
CA MET A 1 16.04 -11.28 3.40
C MET A 1 16.92 -10.04 3.46
N SER A 2 16.87 -9.19 2.42
CA SER A 2 17.54 -7.88 2.44
C SER A 2 17.07 -7.10 3.67
N THR A 3 18.00 -6.56 4.47
CA THR A 3 17.66 -5.70 5.60
C THR A 3 17.18 -4.35 5.08
N ARG A 4 15.88 -4.21 4.84
CA ARG A 4 15.26 -2.94 4.42
C ARG A 4 15.23 -1.97 5.59
N ARG A 5 15.79 -0.77 5.40
CA ARG A 5 15.92 0.27 6.43
C ARG A 5 15.35 1.57 5.90
N LEU A 6 14.94 2.44 6.82
CA LEU A 6 14.58 3.81 6.49
C LEU A 6 15.85 4.59 6.07
N ALA A 7 15.68 5.56 5.18
CA ALA A 7 16.74 6.50 4.83
C ALA A 7 17.36 7.11 6.10
N LYS A 8 18.69 7.26 6.10
CA LYS A 8 19.40 7.91 7.21
C LYS A 8 19.00 9.39 7.33
N GLU A 9 18.83 10.03 6.19
CA GLU A 9 18.39 11.41 6.08
C GLU A 9 16.86 11.42 5.98
N GLN A 10 16.21 12.02 6.97
CA GLN A 10 14.76 12.13 7.06
C GLN A 10 14.38 13.61 7.02
N PRO A 11 13.25 13.97 6.40
CA PRO A 11 12.71 15.31 6.54
C PRO A 11 12.35 15.58 8.01
N LYS A 12 12.50 16.84 8.46
CA LYS A 12 12.18 17.23 9.84
C LYS A 12 10.70 17.02 10.18
N ASP A 13 9.83 17.32 9.22
CA ASP A 13 8.39 17.21 9.36
C ASP A 13 7.76 16.72 8.05
N PHE A 14 6.62 16.04 8.15
CA PHE A 14 5.77 15.69 7.02
C PHE A 14 4.30 15.87 7.41
N LYS A 15 3.50 16.42 6.51
CA LYS A 15 2.05 16.53 6.66
C LYS A 15 1.37 16.04 5.40
N LEU A 16 0.48 15.07 5.57
CA LEU A 16 -0.37 14.58 4.50
C LEU A 16 -1.20 15.73 3.93
N SER A 17 -1.23 15.82 2.60
CA SER A 17 -2.05 16.81 1.90
C SER A 17 -3.55 16.58 2.17
N LYS A 18 -4.34 17.63 2.02
CA LYS A 18 -5.81 17.54 2.17
C LYS A 18 -6.43 16.51 1.19
N PRO A 19 -6.01 16.43 -0.09
CA PRO A 19 -6.45 15.36 -0.98
C PRO A 19 -6.11 13.97 -0.47
N ALA A 20 -4.87 13.73 -0.03
CA ALA A 20 -4.42 12.45 0.50
C ALA A 20 -5.26 12.01 1.71
N LEU A 21 -5.48 12.90 2.69
CA LEU A 21 -6.32 12.62 3.86
C LEU A 21 -7.75 12.22 3.48
N LYS A 22 -8.33 12.91 2.49
CA LYS A 22 -9.69 12.61 2.02
C LYS A 22 -9.76 11.23 1.38
N GLU A 23 -8.75 10.86 0.59
CA GLU A 23 -8.68 9.55 -0.06
C GLU A 23 -8.44 8.41 0.94
N ILE A 24 -7.56 8.63 1.92
CA ILE A 24 -7.33 7.68 3.02
C ILE A 24 -8.63 7.41 3.78
N GLU A 25 -9.42 8.45 4.06
CA GLU A 25 -10.73 8.27 4.71
C GLU A 25 -11.74 7.50 3.86
N VAL A 26 -11.67 7.58 2.52
CA VAL A 26 -12.48 6.73 1.64
C VAL A 26 -12.13 5.26 1.82
N TRP A 27 -10.83 4.94 1.92
CA TRP A 27 -10.37 3.57 2.20
C TRP A 27 -10.73 3.12 3.61
N ALA A 28 -10.53 3.96 4.63
CA ALA A 28 -10.85 3.65 6.02
C ALA A 28 -12.34 3.31 6.21
N LYS A 29 -13.24 3.96 5.46
CA LYS A 29 -14.69 3.69 5.48
C LYS A 29 -15.09 2.34 4.89
N LYS A 30 -14.21 1.67 4.13
CA LYS A 30 -14.48 0.30 3.63
C LYS A 30 -14.40 -0.75 4.74
N TYR A 31 -13.80 -0.41 5.87
CA TYR A 31 -13.61 -1.31 7.00
C TYR A 31 -14.49 -0.92 8.20
N PRO A 32 -14.86 -1.88 9.06
CA PRO A 32 -15.52 -1.59 10.34
C PRO A 32 -14.73 -0.59 11.18
N LYS A 33 -15.43 0.19 12.02
CA LYS A 33 -14.84 1.28 12.82
C LYS A 33 -13.72 0.79 13.76
N ASP A 34 -13.89 -0.40 14.33
CA ASP A 34 -12.94 -1.08 15.21
C ASP A 34 -11.77 -1.74 14.44
N ARG A 35 -11.84 -1.81 13.11
CA ARG A 35 -10.83 -2.42 12.23
C ARG A 35 -10.26 -1.45 11.19
N ARG A 36 -10.26 -0.15 11.49
CA ARG A 36 -9.70 0.89 10.62
C ARG A 36 -8.24 0.67 10.24
N ARG A 37 -7.46 -0.04 11.07
CA ARG A 37 -6.08 -0.47 10.77
C ARG A 37 -5.93 -1.23 9.45
N SER A 38 -6.98 -1.88 8.96
CA SER A 38 -6.96 -2.59 7.67
C SER A 38 -6.79 -1.66 6.46
N ALA A 39 -6.99 -0.35 6.63
CA ALA A 39 -6.73 0.65 5.60
C ALA A 39 -5.25 1.08 5.52
N LEU A 40 -4.35 0.48 6.32
CA LEU A 40 -2.95 0.92 6.37
C LEU A 40 -2.24 0.79 5.02
N ILE A 41 -2.36 -0.34 4.32
CA ILE A 41 -1.71 -0.57 3.01
C ILE A 41 -2.11 0.49 1.97
N PRO A 42 -3.41 0.72 1.68
CA PRO A 42 -3.77 1.79 0.74
C PRO A 42 -3.39 3.18 1.26
N ALA A 43 -3.41 3.40 2.58
CA ALA A 43 -3.01 4.69 3.15
C ALA A 43 -1.51 4.98 2.97
N MET A 44 -0.66 3.96 3.12
CA MET A 44 0.77 4.04 2.84
C MET A 44 1.04 4.27 1.36
N TRP A 45 0.28 3.64 0.46
CA TRP A 45 0.38 3.89 -0.98
C TRP A 45 0.09 5.34 -1.33
N ILE A 46 -0.99 5.91 -0.77
CA ILE A 46 -1.37 7.31 -0.96
C ILE A 46 -0.32 8.23 -0.36
N ALA A 47 0.15 7.96 0.87
CA ALA A 47 1.18 8.76 1.52
C ALA A 47 2.51 8.75 0.77
N GLN A 48 2.88 7.62 0.18
CA GLN A 48 4.08 7.48 -0.66
C GLN A 48 4.01 8.40 -1.88
N LYS A 49 2.87 8.41 -2.58
CA LYS A 49 2.65 9.32 -3.72
C LYS A 49 2.67 10.78 -3.30
N ASP A 50 2.03 11.10 -2.17
CA ASP A 50 1.97 12.46 -1.60
C ASP A 50 3.37 12.97 -1.17
N ALA A 51 4.25 12.07 -0.77
CA ALA A 51 5.63 12.36 -0.35
C ALA A 51 6.66 12.31 -1.49
N GLY A 52 6.22 12.23 -2.74
CA GLY A 52 7.13 12.23 -3.90
C GLY A 52 7.77 10.86 -4.18
N GLY A 53 7.04 9.77 -3.97
CA GLY A 53 7.44 8.42 -4.39
C GLY A 53 8.09 7.56 -3.31
N TRP A 54 8.26 8.07 -2.09
CA TRP A 54 8.83 7.32 -0.96
C TRP A 54 8.13 7.63 0.37
N LEU A 55 8.40 6.85 1.41
CA LEU A 55 7.77 6.96 2.72
C LEU A 55 8.77 7.43 3.79
N PRO A 56 8.83 8.74 4.06
CA PRO A 56 9.62 9.25 5.16
C PRO A 56 9.02 8.82 6.51
N GLU A 57 9.88 8.72 7.52
CA GLU A 57 9.52 8.27 8.86
C GLU A 57 8.40 9.11 9.51
N PRO A 58 8.38 10.46 9.39
CA PRO A 58 7.27 11.26 9.86
C PRO A 58 5.93 10.96 9.17
N ALA A 59 5.93 10.55 7.89
CA ALA A 59 4.70 10.12 7.21
C ALA A 59 4.14 8.83 7.81
N LEU A 60 5.01 7.88 8.16
CA LEU A 60 4.61 6.63 8.82
C LEU A 60 4.00 6.91 10.21
N ARG A 61 4.57 7.85 10.98
CA ARG A 61 3.98 8.29 12.26
C ARG A 61 2.62 8.93 12.07
N ALA A 62 2.48 9.83 11.08
CA ALA A 62 1.22 10.49 10.77
C ALA A 62 0.11 9.48 10.41
N LEU A 63 0.44 8.40 9.69
CA LEU A 63 -0.49 7.30 9.41
C LEU A 63 -0.85 6.50 10.66
N GLY A 64 0.12 6.26 11.55
CA GLY A 64 -0.09 5.64 12.86
C GLY A 64 -1.10 6.42 13.69
N ASP A 65 -0.92 7.73 13.81
CA ASP A 65 -1.83 8.63 14.52
C ASP A 65 -3.23 8.64 13.89
N LEU A 66 -3.30 8.77 12.55
CA LEU A 66 -4.55 8.83 11.80
C LEU A 66 -5.40 7.57 11.95
N LEU A 67 -4.76 6.40 12.00
CA LEU A 67 -5.44 5.09 12.11
C LEU A 67 -5.53 4.58 13.55
N GLY A 68 -4.98 5.30 14.54
CA GLY A 68 -4.96 4.89 15.94
C GLY A 68 -4.12 3.63 16.18
N MET A 69 -2.96 3.53 15.53
CA MET A 69 -2.06 2.38 15.57
C MET A 69 -0.74 2.72 16.25
N ALA A 70 -0.17 1.77 16.99
CA ALA A 70 1.20 1.90 17.48
C ALA A 70 2.18 1.96 16.30
N TYR A 71 3.13 2.91 16.33
CA TYR A 71 4.06 3.16 15.23
C TYR A 71 4.85 1.92 14.80
N ILE A 72 5.23 1.06 15.76
CA ILE A 72 5.94 -0.20 15.45
C ILE A 72 5.17 -1.08 14.45
N ARG A 73 3.84 -1.10 14.51
CA ARG A 73 3.01 -1.87 13.56
C ARG A 73 3.03 -1.27 12.16
N VAL A 74 3.16 0.05 12.07
CA VAL A 74 3.33 0.73 10.78
C VAL A 74 4.70 0.42 10.20
N TYR A 75 5.75 0.45 11.02
CA TYR A 75 7.12 0.13 10.56
C TYR A 75 7.28 -1.34 10.15
N GLU A 76 6.65 -2.28 10.88
CA GLU A 76 6.60 -3.70 10.49
C GLU A 76 6.04 -3.84 9.07
N VAL A 77 4.93 -3.17 8.77
CA VAL A 77 4.31 -3.22 7.44
C VAL A 77 5.16 -2.52 6.38
N ALA A 78 5.71 -1.35 6.69
CA ALA A 78 6.56 -0.58 5.77
C ALA A 78 7.78 -1.39 5.30
N THR A 79 8.42 -2.06 6.26
CA THR A 79 9.63 -2.86 6.00
C THR A 79 9.32 -4.21 5.35
N PHE A 80 8.15 -4.78 5.62
CA PHE A 80 7.72 -6.06 5.07
C PHE A 80 7.36 -6.00 3.57
N TYR A 81 6.56 -5.02 3.14
CA TYR A 81 6.12 -4.93 1.74
C TYR A 81 7.13 -4.16 0.88
N THR A 82 7.66 -4.81 -0.15
CA THR A 82 8.70 -4.27 -1.03
C THR A 82 8.27 -3.05 -1.84
N MET A 83 6.97 -2.90 -2.08
CA MET A 83 6.38 -1.79 -2.83
C MET A 83 6.51 -0.42 -2.13
N PHE A 84 6.79 -0.44 -0.82
CA PHE A 84 6.94 0.77 -0.03
C PHE A 84 8.38 1.25 -0.04
N ASN A 85 8.67 2.34 -0.76
CA ASN A 85 10.01 2.88 -0.88
C ASN A 85 10.41 3.57 0.44
N LEU A 86 11.48 3.10 1.07
CA LEU A 86 11.95 3.62 2.36
C LEU A 86 13.10 4.63 2.22
N GLU A 87 13.51 4.89 0.98
CA GLU A 87 14.52 5.84 0.56
C GLU A 87 13.99 6.65 -0.62
N PRO A 88 14.48 7.89 -0.82
CA PRO A 88 14.09 8.71 -1.96
C PRO A 88 14.33 7.99 -3.28
N VAL A 89 13.35 8.08 -4.18
CA VAL A 89 13.41 7.55 -5.54
C VAL A 89 13.29 8.71 -6.54
N GLY A 90 13.69 8.46 -7.78
CA GLY A 90 13.51 9.43 -8.86
C GLY A 90 12.03 9.62 -9.23
N GLU A 91 11.73 10.66 -10.00
CA GLU A 91 10.38 10.97 -10.48
C GLU A 91 9.68 9.78 -11.18
N HIS A 92 10.48 8.99 -11.90
CA HIS A 92 10.10 7.72 -12.50
C HIS A 92 10.91 6.61 -11.82
N HIS A 93 10.20 5.74 -11.09
CA HIS A 93 10.79 4.59 -10.42
C HIS A 93 10.57 3.31 -11.23
N ILE A 94 11.63 2.84 -11.87
CA ILE A 94 11.65 1.66 -12.74
C ILE A 94 11.85 0.40 -11.89
N GLN A 95 10.88 -0.50 -11.95
CA GLN A 95 10.89 -1.80 -11.30
C GLN A 95 11.00 -2.87 -12.38
N LEU A 96 12.23 -3.35 -12.60
CA LEU A 96 12.54 -4.31 -13.66
C LEU A 96 12.36 -5.74 -13.16
N CYS A 97 11.53 -6.54 -13.85
CA CYS A 97 11.32 -7.93 -13.47
C CYS A 97 12.54 -8.80 -13.79
N GLY A 98 13.18 -9.34 -12.75
CA GLY A 98 14.39 -10.18 -12.87
C GLY A 98 14.13 -11.68 -12.89
N THR A 99 12.87 -12.13 -12.78
CA THR A 99 12.54 -13.57 -12.61
C THR A 99 12.70 -14.39 -13.89
N THR A 100 12.71 -15.72 -13.74
CA THR A 100 13.04 -16.67 -14.81
C THR A 100 12.37 -16.40 -16.16
N PRO A 101 11.06 -16.15 -16.28
CA PRO A 101 10.46 -15.88 -17.60
C PRO A 101 11.02 -14.62 -18.27
N CYS A 102 11.20 -13.53 -17.52
CA CYS A 102 11.81 -12.31 -18.04
C CYS A 102 13.31 -12.50 -18.31
N TRP A 103 14.02 -13.23 -17.46
CA TRP A 103 15.43 -13.55 -17.66
C TRP A 103 15.67 -14.35 -18.95
N LEU A 104 14.88 -15.40 -19.19
CA LEU A 104 14.91 -16.18 -20.44
C LEU A 104 14.61 -15.35 -21.68
N ARG A 105 13.84 -14.26 -21.51
CA ARG A 105 13.44 -13.32 -22.57
C ARG A 105 14.37 -12.10 -22.70
N GLY A 106 15.52 -12.10 -22.02
CA GLY A 106 16.53 -11.05 -22.20
C GLY A 106 16.47 -9.89 -21.20
N ALA A 107 15.80 -10.03 -20.05
CA ALA A 107 15.82 -8.99 -19.01
C ALA A 107 17.23 -8.65 -18.49
N GLY A 108 18.22 -9.52 -18.70
CA GLY A 108 19.63 -9.21 -18.45
C GLY A 108 20.16 -8.04 -19.28
N GLU A 109 19.72 -7.90 -20.53
CA GLU A 109 20.09 -6.77 -21.39
C GLU A 109 19.40 -5.48 -20.91
N LEU A 110 18.13 -5.56 -20.50
CA LEU A 110 17.43 -4.41 -19.91
C LEU A 110 18.11 -3.92 -18.62
N LYS A 111 18.67 -4.81 -17.80
CA LYS A 111 19.46 -4.43 -16.62
C LYS A 111 20.68 -3.59 -17.02
N LYS A 112 21.40 -3.98 -18.08
CA LYS A 112 22.56 -3.21 -18.59
C LYS A 112 22.13 -1.82 -19.07
N VAL A 113 20.95 -1.69 -19.68
CA VAL A 113 20.40 -0.38 -20.07
C VAL A 113 20.16 0.50 -18.84
N CYS A 114 19.53 -0.04 -17.79
CA CYS A 114 19.35 0.68 -16.53
C CYS A 114 20.69 1.09 -15.91
N GLU A 115 21.66 0.17 -15.85
CA GLU A 115 22.99 0.44 -15.30
C GLU A 115 23.73 1.54 -16.05
N LYS A 116 23.64 1.54 -17.39
CA LYS A 116 24.26 2.53 -18.26
C LYS A 116 23.61 3.91 -18.15
N LYS A 117 22.28 3.99 -18.06
CA LYS A 117 21.54 5.26 -18.07
C LYS A 117 21.34 5.88 -16.69
N ILE A 118 21.25 5.07 -15.64
CA ILE A 118 20.86 5.51 -14.29
C ILE A 118 21.98 5.28 -13.27
N GLY A 119 22.74 4.18 -13.41
CA GLY A 119 23.76 3.75 -12.46
C GLY A 119 23.43 2.39 -11.82
N PRO A 120 24.17 1.94 -10.79
CA PRO A 120 23.95 0.63 -10.19
C PRO A 120 22.55 0.48 -9.57
N LYS A 121 22.09 -0.75 -9.37
CA LYS A 121 20.77 -1.04 -8.78
C LYS A 121 20.52 -0.24 -7.51
N GLY A 122 19.35 0.41 -7.43
CA GLY A 122 18.95 1.26 -6.32
C GLY A 122 19.41 2.72 -6.45
N SER A 123 20.09 3.09 -7.54
CA SER A 123 20.51 4.47 -7.77
C SER A 123 19.37 5.33 -8.31
N VAL A 124 19.51 6.63 -8.06
CA VAL A 124 18.77 7.70 -8.72
C VAL A 124 19.73 8.37 -9.72
N SER A 125 19.24 8.68 -10.91
CA SER A 125 20.02 9.37 -11.95
C SER A 125 20.43 10.78 -11.48
N ALA A 126 21.49 11.33 -12.09
CA ALA A 126 22.04 12.62 -11.69
C ALA A 126 21.05 13.79 -11.81
N ASP A 127 20.08 13.69 -12.74
CA ASP A 127 19.01 14.67 -12.94
C ASP A 127 17.81 14.45 -11.99
N GLY A 128 17.83 13.41 -11.15
CA GLY A 128 16.76 13.07 -10.22
C GLY A 128 15.51 12.47 -10.87
N LYS A 129 15.50 12.27 -12.19
CA LYS A 129 14.29 11.87 -12.93
C LYS A 129 14.06 10.38 -12.92
N LEU A 130 15.11 9.58 -13.03
CA LEU A 130 15.01 8.13 -13.13
C LEU A 130 15.60 7.49 -11.88
N SER A 131 15.03 6.37 -11.46
CA SER A 131 15.64 5.47 -10.49
C SER A 131 15.25 4.05 -10.84
N TRP A 132 16.04 3.06 -10.44
CA TRP A 132 15.66 1.69 -10.74
C TRP A 132 16.01 0.69 -9.67
N ILE A 133 15.21 -0.37 -9.63
CA ILE A 133 15.47 -1.55 -8.83
C ILE A 133 15.07 -2.80 -9.62
N GLU A 134 15.72 -3.91 -9.31
CA GLU A 134 15.27 -5.22 -9.73
C GLU A 134 14.19 -5.74 -8.78
N VAL A 135 13.08 -6.20 -9.33
CA VAL A 135 11.96 -6.78 -8.60
C VAL A 135 11.68 -8.22 -9.05
N GLU A 136 10.86 -8.89 -8.26
CA GLU A 136 10.38 -10.24 -8.54
C GLU A 136 9.29 -10.22 -9.65
N CYS A 137 8.53 -11.31 -9.75
CA CYS A 137 7.49 -11.47 -10.76
C CYS A 137 6.42 -10.38 -10.64
N LEU A 138 6.19 -9.65 -11.74
CA LEU A 138 5.14 -8.64 -11.88
C LEU A 138 3.87 -9.18 -12.55
N GLY A 139 3.81 -10.50 -12.86
CA GLY A 139 2.60 -11.14 -13.36
C GLY A 139 2.28 -10.90 -14.85
N ALA A 140 3.18 -10.28 -15.61
CA ALA A 140 3.04 -10.03 -17.05
C ALA A 140 3.92 -10.99 -17.88
N CYS A 141 3.94 -12.29 -17.53
CA CYS A 141 4.88 -13.25 -18.10
C CYS A 141 4.68 -13.53 -19.60
N ALA A 142 3.45 -13.43 -20.10
CA ALA A 142 3.17 -13.55 -21.55
C ALA A 142 3.79 -12.39 -22.35
N ASN A 143 4.09 -11.29 -21.65
CA ASN A 143 4.59 -10.01 -22.13
C ASN A 143 6.05 -9.74 -21.76
N ALA A 144 6.79 -10.80 -21.48
CA ALA A 144 8.18 -10.72 -21.08
C ALA A 144 9.11 -10.38 -22.27
N PRO A 145 10.14 -9.53 -22.05
CA PRO A 145 10.51 -8.92 -20.77
C PRO A 145 9.79 -7.59 -20.52
N MET A 146 9.64 -7.21 -19.25
CA MET A 146 8.82 -6.05 -18.86
C MET A 146 9.35 -5.31 -17.63
N VAL A 147 8.90 -4.06 -17.48
CA VAL A 147 9.11 -3.24 -16.28
C VAL A 147 7.79 -2.62 -15.83
N GLN A 148 7.69 -2.31 -14.54
CA GLN A 148 6.70 -1.37 -14.02
C GLN A 148 7.38 -0.01 -13.78
N ILE A 149 6.74 1.07 -14.19
CA ILE A 149 7.22 2.43 -13.91
C ILE A 149 6.20 3.15 -13.06
N SER A 150 6.61 3.51 -11.84
CA SER A 150 5.80 4.27 -10.88
C SER A 150 6.19 5.74 -10.94
N ASN A 151 5.20 6.63 -11.09
CA ASN A 151 5.38 8.08 -11.06
C ASN A 151 4.11 8.79 -10.53
N ALA A 152 4.07 10.13 -10.62
CA ALA A 152 2.94 10.91 -10.16
C ALA A 152 1.62 10.59 -10.91
N ALA A 153 1.69 10.16 -12.18
CA ALA A 153 0.52 9.84 -12.99
C ALA A 153 -0.06 8.46 -12.66
N GLY A 154 0.79 7.48 -12.34
CA GLY A 154 0.34 6.10 -12.21
C GLY A 154 1.44 5.10 -11.92
N ASP A 155 1.05 3.84 -11.98
CA ASP A 155 1.91 2.68 -11.79
C ASP A 155 1.64 1.75 -12.97
N ASP A 156 2.38 1.95 -14.05
CA ASP A 156 2.06 1.40 -15.36
C ASP A 156 3.07 0.33 -15.80
N TYR A 157 2.60 -0.67 -16.54
CA TYR A 157 3.44 -1.71 -17.13
C TYR A 157 3.90 -1.31 -18.52
N TYR A 158 5.16 -1.60 -18.81
CA TYR A 158 5.79 -1.46 -20.12
C TYR A 158 6.39 -2.82 -20.45
N GLU A 159 5.91 -3.37 -21.55
CA GLU A 159 5.95 -4.80 -21.84
C GLU A 159 6.61 -5.05 -23.20
N ASP A 160 7.05 -6.28 -23.46
CA ASP A 160 7.68 -6.66 -24.73
C ASP A 160 8.89 -5.78 -25.10
N LEU A 161 9.71 -5.53 -24.08
CA LEU A 161 10.84 -4.60 -24.19
C LEU A 161 12.04 -5.25 -24.88
N THR A 162 12.72 -4.45 -25.69
CA THR A 162 14.06 -4.71 -26.22
C THR A 162 15.03 -3.70 -25.63
N GLU A 163 16.33 -3.89 -25.82
CA GLU A 163 17.33 -2.89 -25.40
C GLU A 163 17.05 -1.52 -26.03
N GLU A 164 16.68 -1.50 -27.30
CA GLU A 164 16.46 -0.29 -28.08
C GLU A 164 15.20 0.45 -27.63
N ASN A 165 14.03 -0.21 -27.63
CA ASN A 165 12.79 0.46 -27.28
C ASN A 165 12.76 0.88 -25.81
N PHE A 166 13.41 0.11 -24.92
CA PHE A 166 13.52 0.46 -23.52
C PHE A 166 14.47 1.63 -23.31
N GLY A 167 15.57 1.68 -24.06
CA GLY A 167 16.48 2.82 -24.07
C GLY A 167 15.75 4.11 -24.46
N THR A 168 14.97 4.07 -25.54
CA THR A 168 14.14 5.20 -25.99
C THR A 168 13.08 5.57 -24.94
N LEU A 169 12.41 4.59 -24.35
CA LEU A 169 11.41 4.81 -23.29
C LEU A 169 11.99 5.60 -22.12
N LEU A 170 13.19 5.25 -21.65
CA LEU A 170 13.86 5.97 -20.55
C LEU A 170 14.26 7.40 -20.95
N ASP A 171 14.70 7.60 -22.19
CA ASP A 171 15.04 8.94 -22.70
C ASP A 171 13.80 9.82 -22.86
N ASP A 172 12.68 9.24 -23.28
CA ASP A 172 11.39 9.91 -23.38
C ASP A 172 10.89 10.36 -22.00
N LEU A 173 10.96 9.46 -21.01
CA LEU A 173 10.61 9.75 -19.63
C LEU A 173 11.50 10.86 -19.04
N SER A 174 12.82 10.75 -19.16
CA SER A 174 13.72 11.82 -18.68
C SER A 174 13.45 13.15 -19.40
N ALA A 175 13.08 13.13 -20.68
CA ALA A 175 12.73 14.35 -21.41
C ALA A 175 11.31 14.88 -21.12
N GLY A 176 10.50 14.19 -20.31
CA GLY A 176 9.11 14.56 -20.04
C GLY A 176 8.16 14.34 -21.23
N ARG A 177 8.55 13.50 -22.20
CA ARG A 177 7.70 13.11 -23.32
C ARG A 177 6.67 12.08 -22.86
N LYS A 178 5.51 12.08 -23.52
CA LYS A 178 4.44 11.14 -23.21
C LYS A 178 4.79 9.76 -23.76
N VAL A 179 4.78 8.77 -22.88
CA VAL A 179 4.96 7.35 -23.19
C VAL A 179 3.64 6.60 -23.07
N GLN A 180 3.52 5.43 -23.71
CA GLN A 180 2.30 4.62 -23.72
C GLN A 180 2.52 3.32 -22.94
N PRO A 181 1.72 3.05 -21.90
CA PRO A 181 1.72 1.77 -21.20
C PRO A 181 1.29 0.60 -22.09
N GLY A 182 1.72 -0.60 -21.72
CA GLY A 182 1.41 -1.87 -22.40
C GLY A 182 2.58 -2.40 -23.23
N PRO A 183 2.31 -3.35 -24.14
CA PRO A 183 3.29 -3.90 -25.07
C PRO A 183 3.94 -2.81 -25.94
N GLN A 184 5.26 -2.90 -26.12
CA GLN A 184 6.03 -1.99 -26.98
C GLN A 184 6.32 -2.61 -28.36
N ASN A 185 5.47 -3.52 -28.80
CA ASN A 185 5.50 -4.18 -30.11
C ASN A 185 4.10 -4.08 -30.77
N GLU A 186 3.86 -4.85 -31.83
CA GLU A 186 2.63 -4.76 -32.64
C GLU A 186 1.36 -5.32 -31.98
N ARG A 187 1.48 -6.01 -30.84
CA ARG A 187 0.29 -6.53 -30.14
C ARG A 187 -0.27 -5.50 -29.18
N HIS A 188 -1.56 -5.60 -28.91
CA HIS A 188 -2.28 -4.69 -28.03
C HIS A 188 -2.16 -5.07 -26.55
N THR A 189 -2.21 -6.36 -26.22
CA THR A 189 -2.21 -6.88 -24.84
C THR A 189 -1.40 -8.18 -24.76
N SER A 190 -2.04 -9.32 -24.47
CA SER A 190 -1.39 -10.62 -24.24
C SER A 190 -1.73 -11.67 -25.30
N GLU A 191 -2.33 -11.25 -26.40
CA GLU A 191 -2.56 -12.11 -27.56
C GLU A 191 -1.23 -12.60 -28.16
N PRO A 192 -1.26 -13.72 -28.92
CA PRO A 192 -0.11 -14.14 -29.70
C PRO A 192 0.38 -13.03 -30.64
N GLU A 193 1.69 -12.99 -30.85
CA GLU A 193 2.28 -12.12 -31.87
C GLU A 193 1.73 -12.50 -33.26
N GLY A 194 1.28 -11.52 -34.02
CA GLY A 194 0.58 -11.72 -35.30
C GLY A 194 -0.95 -11.79 -35.20
N GLY A 195 -1.51 -11.73 -33.99
CA GLY A 195 -2.94 -11.60 -33.75
C GLY A 195 -3.52 -12.72 -32.89
N ALA A 196 -4.77 -12.52 -32.45
CA ALA A 196 -5.45 -13.52 -31.63
C ALA A 196 -5.81 -14.76 -32.46
N ASP A 197 -5.38 -15.95 -32.02
CA ASP A 197 -5.81 -17.24 -32.61
C ASP A 197 -7.16 -17.70 -32.08
N THR A 198 -7.52 -17.22 -30.89
CA THR A 198 -8.78 -17.52 -30.21
C THR A 198 -9.60 -16.25 -30.02
N LEU A 199 -10.85 -16.40 -29.57
CA LEU A 199 -11.78 -15.28 -29.39
C LEU A 199 -12.14 -14.50 -30.70
N ASN A 200 -12.01 -15.16 -31.85
CA ASN A 200 -12.27 -14.57 -33.18
C ASN A 200 -13.72 -14.70 -33.70
N ALA A 201 -14.58 -15.41 -32.97
CA ALA A 201 -15.95 -15.65 -33.43
C ALA A 201 -16.80 -14.36 -33.37
N LYS A 202 -17.45 -14.03 -34.49
CA LYS A 202 -18.40 -12.93 -34.59
C LYS A 202 -19.52 -13.15 -33.57
N GLY A 203 -19.67 -12.23 -32.60
CA GLY A 203 -20.72 -12.28 -31.58
C GLY A 203 -20.33 -12.85 -30.21
N LEU A 204 -19.06 -13.22 -29.98
CA LEU A 204 -18.57 -13.63 -28.65
C LEU A 204 -18.87 -12.61 -27.54
N TYR A 205 -18.73 -11.32 -27.87
CA TYR A 205 -19.02 -10.24 -26.96
C TYR A 205 -20.49 -9.84 -27.11
N ASN A 206 -21.33 -10.44 -26.28
CA ASN A 206 -22.66 -9.93 -26.05
C ASN A 206 -22.54 -8.48 -25.53
N LYS A 207 -23.04 -7.49 -26.28
CA LYS A 207 -23.18 -6.09 -25.85
C LYS A 207 -24.23 -5.94 -24.72
N VAL A 208 -24.33 -6.92 -23.83
CA VAL A 208 -25.16 -6.85 -22.64
C VAL A 208 -24.47 -5.88 -21.70
N LYS A 209 -24.90 -4.62 -21.73
CA LYS A 209 -24.68 -3.68 -20.62
C LYS A 209 -25.30 -4.34 -19.39
N ALA A 210 -24.54 -5.11 -18.62
CA ALA A 210 -25.00 -5.72 -17.39
C ALA A 210 -25.39 -4.59 -16.43
N LYS A 211 -26.69 -4.25 -16.40
CA LYS A 211 -27.23 -3.21 -15.51
C LYS A 211 -27.09 -3.59 -14.03
N LYS A 212 -26.95 -4.90 -13.74
CA LYS A 212 -26.63 -5.48 -12.44
C LYS A 212 -25.81 -6.75 -12.65
N LEU A 213 -24.72 -6.89 -11.90
CA LEU A 213 -23.99 -8.15 -11.81
C LEU A 213 -24.89 -9.18 -11.10
N PRO A 214 -24.93 -10.45 -11.53
CA PRO A 214 -25.83 -11.48 -10.99
C PRO A 214 -25.74 -11.66 -9.47
N ASN A 215 -24.56 -11.40 -8.89
CA ASN A 215 -24.28 -11.52 -7.46
C ASN A 215 -24.08 -10.17 -6.75
N ALA A 216 -24.37 -9.04 -7.40
CA ALA A 216 -24.33 -7.75 -6.73
C ALA A 216 -25.57 -7.59 -5.86
N VAL A 217 -25.40 -7.74 -4.55
CA VAL A 217 -26.42 -7.35 -3.57
C VAL A 217 -26.81 -5.90 -3.84
N ALA A 218 -28.10 -5.64 -4.00
CA ALA A 218 -28.60 -4.30 -4.27
C ALA A 218 -28.04 -3.33 -3.21
N LYS A 219 -27.35 -2.26 -3.63
CA LYS A 219 -26.95 -1.18 -2.73
C LYS A 219 -28.18 -0.73 -1.96
N LYS A 220 -28.27 -1.05 -0.67
CA LYS A 220 -29.26 -0.41 0.22
C LYS A 220 -29.00 1.09 0.11
N ALA A 221 -29.97 1.80 -0.47
CA ALA A 221 -29.92 3.24 -0.56
C ALA A 221 -29.75 3.80 0.86
N ALA A 222 -28.64 4.50 1.10
CA ALA A 222 -28.49 5.31 2.31
C ALA A 222 -29.66 6.31 2.31
N SER A 223 -30.58 6.15 3.25
CA SER A 223 -31.79 6.95 3.37
C SER A 223 -31.42 8.43 3.60
N LYS A 224 -31.57 9.25 2.56
CA LYS A 224 -31.71 10.70 2.68
C LYS A 224 -33.16 11.03 3.08
N LYS A 225 -33.39 11.26 4.37
CA LYS A 225 -34.46 12.08 4.98
C LYS A 225 -34.10 12.11 6.48
N ALA A 226 -33.95 13.24 7.17
CA ALA A 226 -34.57 14.53 7.00
C ALA A 226 -33.67 15.65 7.54
N ALA A 227 -33.69 16.80 6.87
CA ALA A 227 -33.39 18.08 7.50
C ALA A 227 -34.63 18.98 7.36
N SER A 228 -34.90 19.73 8.43
CA SER A 228 -35.87 20.82 8.59
C SER A 228 -37.32 20.45 9.00
N LYS A 229 -37.60 20.59 10.30
CA LYS A 229 -38.61 21.56 10.76
C LYS A 229 -38.04 22.30 11.98
N LYS A 230 -38.08 23.63 11.91
CA LYS A 230 -37.56 24.58 12.89
C LYS A 230 -38.67 24.90 13.92
N ALA A 231 -38.30 24.81 15.19
CA ALA A 231 -38.75 25.56 16.38
C ALA A 231 -40.22 26.00 16.57
N SER A 232 -40.77 25.62 17.73
CA SER A 232 -41.55 26.54 18.58
C SER A 232 -41.46 26.11 20.06
N LYS A 233 -40.97 27.03 20.91
CA LYS A 233 -40.96 26.95 22.39
C LYS A 233 -42.34 27.29 22.96
N LYS A 234 -42.78 26.56 24.00
CA LYS A 234 -43.43 27.04 25.26
C LYS A 234 -43.86 25.79 26.06
N SER A 235 -43.16 25.47 27.15
CA SER A 235 -43.54 25.76 28.54
C SER A 235 -44.87 25.14 28.98
N VAL A 236 -44.84 24.24 29.96
CA VAL A 236 -45.45 24.37 31.31
C VAL A 236 -45.27 23.05 32.07
N ALA A 237 -44.97 23.19 33.35
CA ALA A 237 -44.66 22.16 34.33
C ALA A 237 -45.90 21.51 34.99
N LYS A 238 -45.76 20.24 35.40
CA LYS A 238 -46.22 19.63 36.68
C LYS A 238 -45.89 18.12 36.60
N LYS A 239 -44.88 17.59 37.29
CA LYS A 239 -44.77 17.21 38.72
C LYS A 239 -45.66 16.00 39.08
N VAL A 240 -45.02 14.99 39.70
CA VAL A 240 -45.49 13.95 40.66
C VAL A 240 -45.03 12.55 40.18
N THR A 241 -44.35 11.67 40.93
CA THR A 241 -43.71 11.64 42.26
C THR A 241 -42.78 10.42 42.31
N ALA A 242 -41.85 10.44 43.26
CA ALA A 242 -40.86 9.41 43.58
C ALA A 242 -41.40 8.01 43.90
N LYS A 243 -40.57 6.99 43.66
CA LYS A 243 -40.19 6.03 44.71
C LYS A 243 -38.79 5.45 44.47
N LYS A 244 -37.90 5.77 45.40
CA LYS A 244 -36.61 5.12 45.70
C LYS A 244 -36.86 3.67 46.10
N THR A 245 -35.97 2.77 45.70
CA THR A 245 -35.49 1.69 46.58
C THR A 245 -33.99 1.50 46.40
N VAL A 246 -33.27 1.78 47.49
CA VAL A 246 -31.86 1.51 47.77
C VAL A 246 -31.82 0.29 48.68
N ALA A 247 -30.82 -0.59 48.51
CA ALA A 247 -30.11 -1.44 49.49
C ALA A 247 -29.74 -2.79 48.83
N LYS A 248 -28.62 -3.46 49.10
CA LYS A 248 -27.46 -3.25 49.97
C LYS A 248 -26.36 -4.21 49.51
N LYS A 249 -25.10 -3.81 49.67
CA LYS A 249 -23.90 -4.66 49.69
C LYS A 249 -23.96 -5.66 50.85
N PRO A 250 -23.30 -6.83 50.75
CA PRO A 250 -22.62 -7.40 51.92
C PRO A 250 -21.09 -7.44 51.73
N GLY A 251 -20.38 -7.26 52.83
CA GLY A 251 -18.93 -7.11 52.89
C GLY A 251 -18.13 -8.42 53.02
N THR A 252 -16.85 -8.25 52.72
CA THR A 252 -15.64 -8.94 53.21
C THR A 252 -15.78 -10.06 54.25
N LYS A 253 -15.17 -11.22 53.93
CA LYS A 253 -14.42 -12.05 54.90
C LYS A 253 -13.05 -12.43 54.31
N LYS A 254 -12.02 -12.21 55.12
CA LYS A 254 -10.62 -12.64 54.98
C LYS A 254 -10.51 -14.16 54.97
N SER A 255 -9.53 -14.68 54.22
CA SER A 255 -8.86 -15.95 54.55
C SER A 255 -7.37 -15.79 54.24
N ALA A 256 -6.54 -16.05 55.24
CA ALA A 256 -5.11 -15.87 55.22
C ALA A 256 -4.35 -17.17 54.90
N ALA A 257 -3.17 -16.98 54.29
CA ALA A 257 -1.93 -17.75 54.43
C ALA A 257 -1.88 -19.25 54.06
N LYS A 258 -0.99 -19.61 53.12
CA LYS A 258 0.40 -20.01 53.43
C LYS A 258 1.25 -20.20 52.18
N LYS A 259 2.43 -19.58 52.21
CA LYS A 259 3.58 -19.76 51.31
C LYS A 259 4.45 -20.89 51.88
N PRO A 260 5.07 -21.77 51.07
CA PRO A 260 6.26 -22.49 51.51
C PRO A 260 7.53 -21.78 51.03
N THR A 261 8.48 -21.81 51.95
CA THR A 261 9.80 -21.21 51.99
C THR A 261 10.82 -21.84 51.04
N ALA A 262 11.80 -21.03 50.65
CA ALA A 262 13.06 -21.45 50.05
C ALA A 262 13.87 -22.36 50.97
N LYS A 263 14.62 -23.30 50.39
CA LYS A 263 15.80 -23.92 51.01
C LYS A 263 16.97 -23.86 50.03
N LYS A 264 18.03 -23.15 50.45
CA LYS A 264 19.38 -23.16 49.87
C LYS A 264 20.14 -24.40 50.38
N THR A 265 20.92 -25.01 49.51
CA THR A 265 22.15 -25.77 49.80
C THR A 265 22.96 -25.76 48.49
N ALA A 266 23.95 -24.88 48.32
CA ALA A 266 25.35 -25.00 48.73
C ALA A 266 26.20 -25.98 47.89
N THR A 267 27.08 -25.38 47.08
CA THR A 267 28.48 -25.78 46.75
C THR A 267 28.79 -27.13 46.09
N LYS A 268 29.42 -27.08 44.90
CA LYS A 268 30.87 -27.38 44.75
C LYS A 268 31.45 -26.98 43.38
N LYS A 269 32.64 -26.35 43.49
CA LYS A 269 33.68 -26.02 42.51
C LYS A 269 34.19 -27.23 41.71
N LYS A 270 34.53 -27.02 40.44
CA LYS A 270 35.72 -27.52 39.68
C LYS A 270 35.61 -26.95 38.23
N VAL A 271 36.42 -26.01 37.74
CA VAL A 271 37.88 -25.97 37.45
C VAL A 271 38.31 -26.94 36.33
N LYS A 272 38.84 -26.34 35.25
CA LYS A 272 39.64 -26.88 34.11
C LYS A 272 38.86 -27.70 33.07
N SER A 273 39.05 -27.55 31.76
CA SER A 273 40.10 -26.91 30.94
C SER A 273 39.49 -26.17 29.75
#